data_AF-C5T4Q6-F1
#
_entry.id   AF-C5T4Q6-F1
#
_cell.length_a   1.000
_cell.length_b   1.000
_cell.length_c   1.000
_cell.angle_alpha   90.00
_cell.angle_beta   90.00
_cell.angle_gamma   90.00
#
_symmetry.space_group_name_H-M   'P 1'
#
loop_
_entity.id
_entity.type
_entity.pdbx_description
1 polymer ?
#
loop_
_entity_poly.entity_id
_entity_poly.type
_entity_poly.pdbx_seq_one_letter_code
_entity_poly.pdbx_strand_id
1 'polypeptide(L)'
;MPTEASTQSNERRYPIIYVRGFAFSADERDDTAADPYCGFNVGSSVYRASANKERPRSYMFESPVVRLANEHDYNVIYEDGLSVMDPAFTTGDEGAEHVKAGIPLNSIIIHRFYDSGSNLLGNGKSRSIDEYARELGALIATVRRLVRPRALAINPSYRDTEFRCYLVAHSMGGLVVRALLQNAANEVTQIDFAGRIEPAAPVRGCVAKVFTYATPHNGIEFAGLNVPEFLGDVSKFNRDTMRQYLDTVPIGGKVNYLPPGIQPPPTHWFTMVGTNRLDYEVAHGASRTFVGRGSDGLVRIDNATLWYQDPPGETGRVLPVACAYAYRSHSGAFGIVNSMEAYQNLRRFLFGDCRVDLWLDIESATLPDDVQKQESVHNRRVDAVYQIELVASPRGKPWALSRRKAEEDSPACRTYQEIRSGMSEPVHLSTVFLMNTARVNQNRPGLSYAVTLGVKAPDYEVDRAFWKDGHYEGVSIFRDSLIVTIYDPVAHAKFIQQPTDEWLVRYHWLQREGEVDPNGEPIEEECRFSPASLEKPVTVKVPLYQDRMSASTGRIEATLRMEARVWA
;
A
#
# COMPACT_ATOMS: atom_id res chain seq x y z
N MET A 1 -28.22 27.20 20.33
CA MET A 1 -28.93 25.91 20.29
C MET A 1 -27.93 24.87 19.80
N PRO A 2 -27.58 23.85 20.60
CA PRO A 2 -26.59 22.86 20.20
C PRO A 2 -27.18 22.02 19.08
N THR A 3 -26.53 22.05 17.93
CA THR A 3 -26.82 21.22 16.76
C THR A 3 -26.73 19.74 17.13
N GLU A 4 -27.73 19.01 16.66
CA GLU A 4 -27.93 17.58 16.82
C GLU A 4 -26.62 16.81 16.69
N ALA A 5 -26.38 15.96 17.69
CA ALA A 5 -25.35 14.95 17.66
C ALA A 5 -25.47 14.18 16.34
N SER A 6 -24.49 14.36 15.47
CA SER A 6 -24.27 13.45 14.36
C SER A 6 -24.27 12.05 14.95
N THR A 7 -25.18 11.20 14.47
CA THR A 7 -25.13 9.76 14.65
C THR A 7 -23.69 9.30 14.46
N GLN A 8 -22.97 9.08 15.57
CA GLN A 8 -21.63 8.52 15.56
C GLN A 8 -21.77 7.18 14.86
N SER A 9 -21.22 7.08 13.64
CA SER A 9 -20.89 5.79 13.07
C SER A 9 -20.10 5.06 14.16
N ASN A 10 -20.46 3.80 14.40
CA ASN A 10 -19.79 2.91 15.33
C ASN A 10 -18.41 2.52 14.74
N GLU A 11 -17.60 3.53 14.38
CA GLU A 11 -16.26 3.39 13.84
C GLU A 11 -15.41 2.76 14.93
N ARG A 12 -15.06 1.49 14.72
CA ARG A 12 -14.11 0.79 15.58
C ARG A 12 -12.77 1.52 15.49
N ARG A 13 -12.48 2.34 16.50
CA ARG A 13 -11.19 3.03 16.62
C ARG A 13 -10.22 2.16 17.39
N TYR A 14 -9.10 1.84 16.77
CA TYR A 14 -8.01 1.09 17.39
C TYR A 14 -6.75 1.94 17.45
N PRO A 15 -5.88 1.75 18.46
CA PRO A 15 -4.60 2.43 18.51
C PRO A 15 -3.79 2.16 17.24
N ILE A 16 -3.14 3.19 16.72
CA ILE A 16 -2.22 3.10 15.58
C ILE A 16 -0.80 3.13 16.15
N ILE A 17 -0.05 2.06 15.93
CA ILE A 17 1.36 1.98 16.31
C ILE A 17 2.20 2.20 15.05
N TYR A 18 2.95 3.30 15.04
CA TYR A 18 3.87 3.65 13.99
C TYR A 18 5.24 3.04 14.23
N VAL A 19 5.79 2.35 13.22
CA VAL A 19 7.08 1.68 13.28
C VAL A 19 7.98 2.24 12.18
N ARG A 20 8.79 3.26 12.50
CA ARG A 20 9.64 3.93 11.50
C ARG A 20 10.91 3.15 11.27
N GLY A 21 11.26 2.86 10.03
CA GLY A 21 12.59 2.37 9.66
C GLY A 21 13.34 3.40 8.82
N PHE A 22 14.67 3.30 8.85
CA PHE A 22 15.69 3.98 8.04
C PHE A 22 16.59 4.92 8.83
N ALA A 23 17.70 4.36 9.32
CA ALA A 23 18.89 5.05 9.78
C ALA A 23 20.07 4.05 9.74
N PHE A 24 20.93 4.17 8.73
CA PHE A 24 22.11 3.32 8.52
C PHE A 24 23.30 3.80 9.36
N SER A 25 23.48 5.11 9.52
CA SER A 25 24.57 5.66 10.30
C SER A 25 24.16 5.89 11.76
N ALA A 26 25.14 6.15 12.63
CA ALA A 26 24.85 6.61 13.98
C ALA A 26 24.16 7.99 13.94
N ASP A 27 24.62 8.90 13.08
CA ASP A 27 24.06 10.25 12.93
C ASP A 27 22.59 10.21 12.48
N GLU A 28 22.22 9.35 11.52
CA GLU A 28 20.81 9.21 11.11
C GLU A 28 19.94 8.64 12.23
N ARG A 29 20.51 7.80 13.11
CA ARG A 29 19.81 7.28 14.30
C ARG A 29 19.65 8.38 15.34
N ASP A 30 20.66 9.22 15.52
CA ASP A 30 20.61 10.38 16.40
C ASP A 30 19.57 11.39 15.93
N ASP A 31 19.53 11.73 14.64
CA ASP A 31 18.50 12.60 14.05
C ASP A 31 17.09 12.01 14.24
N THR A 32 16.95 10.69 14.09
CA THR A 32 15.66 10.01 14.28
C THR A 32 15.24 9.98 15.76
N ALA A 33 16.19 9.79 16.67
CA ALA A 33 15.96 9.81 18.12
C ALA A 33 15.65 11.24 18.62
N ALA A 34 16.25 12.27 18.03
CA ALA A 34 16.00 13.66 18.38
C ALA A 34 14.60 14.16 17.94
N ASP A 35 13.91 13.44 17.04
CA ASP A 35 12.56 13.77 16.59
C ASP A 35 11.49 12.98 17.39
N PRO A 36 10.60 13.64 18.13
CA PRO A 36 9.52 12.98 18.87
C PRO A 36 8.63 12.06 18.03
N TYR A 37 8.46 12.33 16.73
CA TYR A 37 7.59 11.52 15.87
C TYR A 37 8.37 10.57 14.98
N CYS A 38 9.70 10.50 15.15
CA CYS A 38 10.60 9.79 14.25
C CYS A 38 10.21 10.10 12.80
N GLY A 39 10.09 11.38 12.45
CA GLY A 39 9.81 11.90 11.11
C GLY A 39 8.45 11.60 10.49
N PHE A 40 7.51 10.94 11.20
CA PHE A 40 6.13 10.78 10.73
C PHE A 40 5.32 12.09 10.78
N ASN A 41 5.85 13.13 11.41
CA ASN A 41 5.35 14.51 11.42
C ASN A 41 5.91 15.37 10.28
N VAL A 42 6.88 14.87 9.50
CA VAL A 42 7.51 15.69 8.46
C VAL A 42 6.54 15.82 7.29
N GLY A 43 6.17 17.05 6.97
CA GLY A 43 5.33 17.37 5.84
C GLY A 43 6.09 17.46 4.51
N SER A 44 5.40 17.93 3.47
CA SER A 44 6.00 18.40 2.22
C SER A 44 5.44 19.77 1.89
N SER A 45 6.32 20.68 1.45
CA SER A 45 5.97 22.07 1.09
C SER A 45 6.08 22.36 -0.42
N VAL A 46 6.54 21.37 -1.21
CA VAL A 46 7.00 21.57 -2.59
C VAL A 46 6.09 20.86 -3.59
N TYR A 47 5.60 21.62 -4.59
CA TYR A 47 4.92 21.06 -5.76
C TYR A 47 5.56 21.55 -7.05
N ARG A 48 5.95 20.60 -7.91
CA ARG A 48 6.83 20.84 -9.06
C ARG A 48 6.17 21.56 -10.23
N ALA A 49 4.84 21.48 -10.36
CA ALA A 49 4.14 22.07 -11.50
C ALA A 49 3.34 23.31 -11.07
N SER A 50 3.70 24.48 -11.61
CA SER A 50 2.91 25.70 -11.45
C SER A 50 2.70 26.40 -12.79
N ALA A 51 1.67 27.24 -12.88
CA ALA A 51 1.43 28.07 -14.05
C ALA A 51 2.56 29.08 -14.31
N ASN A 52 3.30 29.45 -13.26
CA ASN A 52 4.51 30.25 -13.38
C ASN A 52 5.71 29.30 -13.54
N LYS A 53 6.27 29.25 -14.76
CA LYS A 53 7.42 28.39 -15.10
C LYS A 53 8.70 28.75 -14.36
N GLU A 54 8.78 29.92 -13.74
CA GLU A 54 9.96 30.42 -13.04
C GLU A 54 9.94 30.15 -11.53
N ARG A 55 8.82 29.69 -10.96
CA ARG A 55 8.70 29.45 -9.51
C ARG A 55 7.87 28.20 -9.18
N PRO A 56 8.35 27.33 -8.28
CA PRO A 56 7.53 26.23 -7.77
C PRO A 56 6.32 26.79 -7.00
N ARG A 57 5.20 26.06 -7.00
CA ARG A 57 4.04 26.41 -6.17
C ARG A 57 4.26 25.86 -4.77
N SER A 58 3.93 26.66 -3.76
CA SER A 58 3.78 26.14 -2.40
C SER A 58 2.61 25.17 -2.35
N TYR A 59 2.87 23.97 -1.83
CA TYR A 59 1.86 22.95 -1.57
C TYR A 59 2.16 22.37 -0.19
N MET A 60 1.26 22.59 0.76
CA MET A 60 1.46 22.13 2.13
C MET A 60 0.71 20.83 2.34
N PHE A 61 1.45 19.75 2.57
CA PHE A 61 0.96 18.54 3.18
C PHE A 61 1.59 18.42 4.56
N GLU A 62 0.78 18.45 5.61
CA GLU A 62 1.25 18.62 7.00
C GLU A 62 2.01 17.40 7.53
N SER A 63 1.46 16.21 7.29
CA SER A 63 2.02 14.86 7.54
C SER A 63 0.87 13.88 7.79
N PRO A 64 1.11 12.56 7.77
CA PRO A 64 0.09 11.59 8.17
C PRO A 64 -0.39 11.78 9.62
N VAL A 65 0.51 12.04 10.56
CA VAL A 65 0.19 12.16 11.99
C VAL A 65 -0.73 13.34 12.26
N VAL A 66 -0.35 14.54 11.78
CA VAL A 66 -1.15 15.76 11.98
C VAL A 66 -2.55 15.60 11.38
N ARG A 67 -2.65 14.96 10.21
CA ARG A 67 -3.94 14.76 9.55
C ARG A 67 -4.79 13.67 10.18
N LEU A 68 -4.20 12.63 10.75
CA LEU A 68 -4.96 11.67 11.56
C LEU A 68 -5.55 12.35 12.79
N ALA A 69 -4.79 13.24 13.44
CA ALA A 69 -5.31 14.03 14.55
C ALA A 69 -6.46 14.95 14.13
N ASN A 70 -6.25 15.76 13.10
CA ASN A 70 -7.22 16.77 12.68
C ASN A 70 -8.47 16.18 11.98
N GLU A 71 -8.33 15.07 11.24
CA GLU A 71 -9.42 14.53 10.41
C GLU A 71 -10.09 13.29 10.98
N HIS A 72 -9.43 12.58 11.89
CA HIS A 72 -9.94 11.32 12.49
C HIS A 72 -9.88 11.34 14.02
N ASP A 73 -9.55 12.49 14.62
CA ASP A 73 -9.54 12.68 16.07
C ASP A 73 -8.58 11.70 16.78
N TYR A 74 -7.46 11.37 16.14
CA TYR A 74 -6.42 10.53 16.75
C TYR A 74 -5.43 11.36 17.58
N ASN A 75 -5.00 10.84 18.72
CA ASN A 75 -4.16 11.59 19.66
C ASN A 75 -2.79 10.92 19.78
N VAL A 76 -1.71 11.67 19.54
CA VAL A 76 -0.36 11.16 19.82
C VAL A 76 -0.15 11.14 21.32
N ILE A 77 0.32 10.01 21.84
CA ILE A 77 0.46 9.79 23.28
C ILE A 77 1.88 10.09 23.72
N TYR A 78 2.06 11.27 24.29
CA TYR A 78 3.15 11.66 25.16
C TYR A 78 2.54 12.38 26.38
N GLU A 79 2.90 11.97 27.58
CA GLU A 79 2.37 12.55 28.82
C GLU A 79 3.54 12.98 29.70
N ASP A 80 3.58 14.26 30.08
CA ASP A 80 4.69 14.86 30.84
C ASP A 80 6.10 14.62 30.24
N GLY A 81 6.18 14.55 28.91
CA GLY A 81 7.41 14.29 28.18
C GLY A 81 7.82 12.82 28.12
N LEU A 82 6.99 11.91 28.63
CA LEU A 82 7.22 10.47 28.64
C LEU A 82 6.46 9.77 27.50
N SER A 83 7.13 8.79 26.91
CA SER A 83 6.55 7.74 26.08
C SER A 83 5.92 6.65 26.95
N VAL A 84 4.93 5.94 26.43
CA VAL A 84 4.28 4.80 27.11
C VAL A 84 5.23 3.66 27.48
N MET A 85 6.43 3.63 26.88
CA MET A 85 7.48 2.65 27.17
C MET A 85 8.49 3.13 28.21
N ASP A 86 8.45 4.41 28.61
CA ASP A 86 9.33 4.89 29.66
C ASP A 86 8.87 4.30 31.00
N PRO A 87 9.77 3.74 31.84
CA PRO A 87 9.37 3.12 33.10
C PRO A 87 8.58 4.08 34.00
N ALA A 88 8.94 5.37 34.01
CA ALA A 88 8.25 6.41 34.78
C ALA A 88 6.79 6.64 34.33
N PHE A 89 6.42 6.27 33.09
CA PHE A 89 5.05 6.41 32.60
C PHE A 89 4.06 5.58 33.42
N THR A 90 4.50 4.43 33.95
CA THR A 90 3.65 3.50 34.70
C THR A 90 4.06 3.30 36.16
N THR A 91 5.18 3.87 36.60
CA THR A 91 5.73 3.69 37.96
C THR A 91 5.67 4.97 38.77
N GLY A 92 5.69 4.83 40.11
CA GLY A 92 5.55 5.95 41.03
C GLY A 92 4.10 6.47 41.13
N ASP A 93 3.91 7.54 41.89
CA ASP A 93 2.58 8.11 42.16
C ASP A 93 1.94 8.70 40.89
N GLU A 94 2.73 9.43 40.08
CA GLU A 94 2.27 9.99 38.79
C GLU A 94 1.94 8.88 37.79
N GLY A 95 2.84 7.90 37.62
CA GLY A 95 2.60 6.76 36.73
C GLY A 95 1.39 5.91 37.14
N ALA A 96 1.09 5.80 38.44
CA ALA A 96 -0.12 5.14 38.92
C ALA A 96 -1.40 5.89 38.49
N GLU A 97 -1.38 7.24 38.47
CA GLU A 97 -2.50 8.02 37.96
C GLU A 97 -2.61 7.91 36.42
N HIS A 98 -1.51 7.87 35.66
CA HIS A 98 -1.55 7.58 34.22
C HIS A 98 -2.17 6.22 33.91
N VAL A 99 -1.75 5.16 34.62
CA VAL A 99 -2.29 3.80 34.44
C VAL A 99 -3.78 3.75 34.77
N LYS A 100 -4.23 4.47 35.79
CA LYS A 100 -5.64 4.55 36.20
C LYS A 100 -6.48 5.35 35.20
N ALA A 101 -5.96 6.46 34.68
CA ALA A 101 -6.63 7.26 33.66
C ALA A 101 -6.73 6.51 32.31
N GLY A 102 -5.67 5.78 31.96
CA GLY A 102 -5.53 5.08 30.70
C GLY A 102 -5.46 6.00 29.48
N ILE A 103 -5.11 5.42 28.34
CA ILE A 103 -4.98 6.12 27.07
C ILE A 103 -6.22 5.91 26.18
N PRO A 104 -6.61 6.88 25.34
CA PRO A 104 -7.76 6.75 24.44
C PRO A 104 -7.64 5.58 23.45
N LEU A 105 -8.77 5.04 22.95
CA LEU A 105 -8.74 4.00 21.90
C LEU A 105 -8.21 4.53 20.56
N ASN A 106 -8.43 5.81 20.28
CA ASN A 106 -7.91 6.56 19.15
C ASN A 106 -6.52 7.15 19.45
N SER A 107 -5.61 6.31 19.95
CA SER A 107 -4.22 6.70 20.24
C SER A 107 -3.30 6.48 19.02
N ILE A 108 -2.32 7.35 18.85
CA ILE A 108 -1.14 7.16 18.00
C ILE A 108 0.05 6.95 18.92
N ILE A 109 0.75 5.84 18.73
CA ILE A 109 1.93 5.48 19.50
C ILE A 109 3.10 5.33 18.54
N ILE A 110 4.23 5.97 18.84
CA ILE A 110 5.45 5.88 18.05
C ILE A 110 6.35 4.81 18.68
N HIS A 111 6.67 3.76 17.94
CA HIS A 111 7.65 2.76 18.38
C HIS A 111 9.07 3.29 18.15
N ARG A 112 9.69 3.80 19.21
CA ARG A 112 10.96 4.53 19.19
C ARG A 112 12.19 3.61 19.34
N PHE A 113 12.22 2.50 18.62
CA PHE A 113 13.24 1.45 18.80
C PHE A 113 14.68 1.87 18.44
N TYR A 114 14.86 3.01 17.77
CA TYR A 114 16.19 3.56 17.50
C TYR A 114 16.82 4.25 18.72
N ASP A 115 16.03 4.68 19.71
CA ASP A 115 16.52 5.45 20.86
C ASP A 115 17.65 4.71 21.56
N SER A 116 17.45 3.43 21.85
CA SER A 116 18.44 2.58 22.52
C SER A 116 19.73 2.33 21.73
N GLY A 117 19.67 2.49 20.41
CA GLY A 117 20.82 2.38 19.51
C GLY A 117 21.42 3.72 19.09
N SER A 118 20.84 4.85 19.48
CA SER A 118 21.39 6.19 19.23
C SER A 118 22.57 6.48 20.18
N ASN A 119 23.43 7.42 19.83
CA ASN A 119 24.43 7.98 20.76
C ASN A 119 23.77 8.94 21.77
N LEU A 120 22.62 9.52 21.45
CA LEU A 120 21.92 10.49 22.29
C LEU A 120 21.25 9.85 23.51
N LEU A 121 20.54 8.74 23.30
CA LEU A 121 19.69 8.08 24.30
C LEU A 121 20.15 6.66 24.62
N GLY A 122 21.13 6.14 23.87
CA GLY A 122 21.48 4.73 23.86
C GLY A 122 22.99 4.48 23.91
N ASN A 123 23.40 3.34 23.34
CA ASN A 123 24.80 2.90 23.33
C ASN A 123 25.49 3.07 21.96
N GLY A 124 24.85 3.76 21.02
CA GLY A 124 25.35 3.96 19.65
C GLY A 124 25.35 2.70 18.77
N LYS A 125 24.93 1.53 19.27
CA LYS A 125 24.94 0.25 18.54
C LYS A 125 23.53 -0.18 18.15
N SER A 126 23.39 -0.54 16.88
CA SER A 126 22.13 -1.06 16.37
C SER A 126 21.86 -2.45 16.98
N ARG A 127 20.58 -2.78 17.15
CA ARG A 127 20.15 -4.11 17.58
C ARG A 127 19.70 -4.96 16.40
N SER A 128 19.47 -6.24 16.65
CA SER A 128 18.88 -7.17 15.68
C SER A 128 17.41 -6.87 15.40
N ILE A 129 16.90 -7.33 14.26
CA ILE A 129 15.47 -7.21 13.93
C ILE A 129 14.60 -7.95 14.96
N ASP A 130 15.05 -9.10 15.47
CA ASP A 130 14.35 -9.88 16.49
C ASP A 130 14.21 -9.13 17.82
N GLU A 131 15.25 -8.38 18.23
CA GLU A 131 15.17 -7.53 19.43
C GLU A 131 14.14 -6.40 19.25
N TYR A 132 14.15 -5.70 18.11
CA TYR A 132 13.16 -4.68 17.81
C TYR A 132 11.74 -5.26 17.70
N ALA A 133 11.60 -6.50 17.20
CA ALA A 133 10.32 -7.19 17.09
C ALA A 133 9.75 -7.53 18.47
N ARG A 134 10.59 -8.00 19.40
CA ARG A 134 10.20 -8.24 20.79
C ARG A 134 9.83 -6.94 21.50
N GLU A 135 10.56 -5.85 21.26
CA GLU A 135 10.21 -4.53 21.80
C GLU A 135 8.84 -4.06 21.30
N LEU A 136 8.54 -4.24 20.01
CA LEU A 136 7.23 -3.97 19.44
C LEU A 136 6.14 -4.86 20.09
N GLY A 137 6.44 -6.12 20.36
CA GLY A 137 5.53 -7.02 21.06
C GLY A 137 5.21 -6.53 22.48
N ALA A 138 6.23 -6.12 23.24
CA ALA A 138 6.08 -5.54 24.57
C ALA A 138 5.27 -4.23 24.53
N LEU A 139 5.49 -3.40 23.50
CA LEU A 139 4.70 -2.19 23.27
C LEU A 139 3.22 -2.51 23.06
N ILE A 140 2.88 -3.47 22.20
CA ILE A 140 1.47 -3.86 21.96
C ILE A 140 0.83 -4.37 23.25
N ALA A 141 1.54 -5.19 24.03
CA ALA A 141 1.05 -5.69 25.31
C ALA A 141 0.82 -4.54 26.31
N THR A 142 1.73 -3.56 26.38
CA THR A 142 1.62 -2.37 27.24
C THR A 142 0.44 -1.49 26.83
N VAL A 143 0.29 -1.19 25.53
CA VAL A 143 -0.84 -0.41 25.00
C VAL A 143 -2.17 -1.10 25.31
N ARG A 144 -2.25 -2.43 25.22
CA ARG A 144 -3.44 -3.19 25.63
C ARG A 144 -3.83 -2.93 27.09
N ARG A 145 -2.86 -2.85 28.00
CA ARG A 145 -3.10 -2.52 29.41
C ARG A 145 -3.58 -1.08 29.57
N LEU A 146 -2.91 -0.13 28.92
CA LEU A 146 -3.20 1.30 29.05
C LEU A 146 -4.54 1.70 28.42
N VAL A 147 -5.01 1.01 27.37
CA VAL A 147 -6.32 1.30 26.75
C VAL A 147 -7.48 0.77 27.60
N ARG A 148 -7.24 -0.26 28.41
CA ARG A 148 -8.29 -0.98 29.14
C ARG A 148 -9.19 -0.09 30.01
N PRO A 149 -8.68 0.89 30.81
CA PRO A 149 -9.55 1.78 31.59
C PRO A 149 -10.56 2.54 30.73
N ARG A 150 -10.10 3.12 29.61
CA ARG A 150 -10.98 3.85 28.67
C ARG A 150 -11.95 2.93 27.94
N ALA A 151 -11.50 1.73 27.58
CA ALA A 151 -12.35 0.72 26.95
C ALA A 151 -13.48 0.25 27.88
N LEU A 152 -13.18 0.01 29.16
CA LEU A 152 -14.18 -0.36 30.17
C LEU A 152 -15.16 0.77 30.48
N ALA A 153 -14.70 2.03 30.44
CA ALA A 153 -15.57 3.18 30.62
C ALA A 153 -16.60 3.32 29.48
N ILE A 154 -16.25 2.93 28.26
CA ILE A 154 -17.15 2.93 27.09
C ILE A 154 -18.02 1.66 27.07
N ASN A 155 -17.42 0.51 27.36
CA ASN A 155 -18.08 -0.79 27.38
C ASN A 155 -17.67 -1.57 28.64
N PRO A 156 -18.51 -1.63 29.68
CA PRO A 156 -18.21 -2.36 30.92
C PRO A 156 -17.96 -3.86 30.74
N SER A 157 -18.39 -4.45 29.62
CA SER A 157 -18.18 -5.86 29.27
C SER A 157 -16.91 -6.10 28.45
N TYR A 158 -16.08 -5.08 28.21
CA TYR A 158 -14.85 -5.19 27.43
C TYR A 158 -13.90 -6.23 28.01
N ARG A 159 -13.43 -7.14 27.15
CA ARG A 159 -12.40 -8.13 27.47
C ARG A 159 -11.11 -7.79 26.75
N ASP A 160 -9.95 -8.07 27.36
CA ASP A 160 -8.65 -7.84 26.73
C ASP A 160 -8.48 -8.60 25.40
N THR A 161 -9.22 -9.69 25.18
CA THR A 161 -9.26 -10.42 23.91
C THR A 161 -9.91 -9.63 22.76
N GLU A 162 -10.67 -8.58 23.08
CA GLU A 162 -11.29 -7.66 22.12
C GLU A 162 -10.34 -6.51 21.73
N PHE A 163 -9.21 -6.36 22.42
CA PHE A 163 -8.19 -5.38 22.06
C PHE A 163 -7.72 -5.62 20.63
N ARG A 164 -7.65 -4.54 19.86
CA ARG A 164 -7.04 -4.54 18.54
C ARG A 164 -6.17 -3.31 18.36
N CYS A 165 -5.16 -3.38 17.49
CA CYS A 165 -4.34 -2.25 17.05
C CYS A 165 -4.08 -2.30 15.54
N TYR A 166 -3.72 -1.16 14.96
CA TYR A 166 -3.19 -1.06 13.61
C TYR A 166 -1.68 -0.87 13.66
N LEU A 167 -0.95 -1.53 12.76
CA LEU A 167 0.48 -1.30 12.58
C LEU A 167 0.73 -0.54 11.29
N VAL A 168 1.43 0.59 11.39
CA VAL A 168 1.80 1.43 10.25
C VAL A 168 3.32 1.55 10.22
N ALA A 169 3.95 0.88 9.27
CA ALA A 169 5.39 0.75 9.23
C ALA A 169 6.00 1.41 8.00
N HIS A 170 7.24 1.86 8.11
CA HIS A 170 8.00 2.43 6.99
C HIS A 170 9.36 1.75 6.88
N SER A 171 9.83 1.46 5.66
CA SER A 171 11.15 0.91 5.39
C SER A 171 11.44 -0.33 6.25
N MET A 172 12.59 -0.38 6.95
CA MET A 172 12.99 -1.45 7.89
C MET A 172 11.94 -1.74 8.99
N GLY A 173 11.12 -0.76 9.39
CA GLY A 173 10.07 -0.97 10.37
C GLY A 173 9.05 -2.03 9.92
N GLY A 174 8.82 -2.18 8.62
CA GLY A 174 7.96 -3.24 8.11
C GLY A 174 8.58 -4.63 8.27
N LEU A 175 9.90 -4.74 8.31
CA LEU A 175 10.61 -5.99 8.62
C LEU A 175 10.52 -6.34 10.10
N VAL A 176 10.57 -5.33 10.99
CA VAL A 176 10.30 -5.50 12.43
C VAL A 176 8.87 -6.01 12.66
N VAL A 177 7.88 -5.42 11.98
CA VAL A 177 6.49 -5.89 12.03
C VAL A 177 6.38 -7.34 11.54
N ARG A 178 7.02 -7.67 10.41
CA ARG A 178 6.99 -9.04 9.88
C ARG A 178 7.71 -10.03 10.80
N ALA A 179 8.84 -9.68 11.39
CA ALA A 179 9.55 -10.55 12.32
C ALA A 179 8.71 -10.85 13.58
N LEU A 180 7.96 -9.87 14.10
CA LEU A 180 7.02 -10.10 15.19
C LEU A 180 5.87 -11.01 14.77
N LEU A 181 5.25 -10.75 13.62
CA LEU A 181 4.03 -11.45 13.20
C LEU A 181 4.29 -12.83 12.59
N GLN A 182 5.47 -13.08 12.02
CA GLN A 182 5.82 -14.35 11.38
C GLN A 182 6.59 -15.29 12.32
N ASN A 183 7.67 -14.82 12.95
CA ASN A 183 8.59 -15.68 13.67
C ASN A 183 8.13 -15.90 15.12
N ALA A 184 7.67 -17.11 15.45
CA ALA A 184 7.21 -17.52 16.79
C ALA A 184 8.18 -17.16 17.94
N ALA A 185 9.49 -17.17 17.68
CA ALA A 185 10.51 -16.86 18.67
C ALA A 185 10.47 -15.40 19.17
N ASN A 186 9.81 -14.50 18.45
CA ASN A 186 9.64 -13.10 18.82
C ASN A 186 8.40 -12.82 19.68
N GLU A 187 7.62 -13.85 20.06
CA GLU A 187 6.50 -13.66 20.98
C GLU A 187 7.00 -13.23 22.37
N VAL A 188 6.37 -12.20 22.93
CA VAL A 188 6.63 -11.76 24.31
C VAL A 188 5.70 -12.49 25.27
N THR A 189 6.28 -13.11 26.31
CA THR A 189 5.53 -13.86 27.33
C THR A 189 5.40 -13.11 28.64
N GLN A 190 6.18 -12.05 28.83
CA GLN A 190 6.18 -11.19 30.00
C GLN A 190 6.47 -9.74 29.58
N ILE A 191 5.95 -8.79 30.35
CA ILE A 191 6.29 -7.37 30.25
C ILE A 191 6.58 -6.81 31.64
N ASP A 192 7.40 -5.77 31.71
CA ASP A 192 7.43 -4.89 32.88
C ASP A 192 6.30 -3.88 32.75
N PHE A 193 5.36 -3.90 33.69
CA PHE A 193 4.26 -2.96 33.75
C PHE A 193 4.07 -2.49 35.19
N ALA A 194 4.16 -1.18 35.42
CA ALA A 194 4.09 -0.58 36.75
C ALA A 194 5.12 -1.16 37.74
N GLY A 195 6.34 -1.43 37.26
CA GLY A 195 7.47 -1.90 38.07
C GLY A 195 7.35 -3.36 38.49
N ARG A 196 6.55 -4.14 37.76
CA ARG A 196 6.30 -5.56 38.02
C ARG A 196 6.38 -6.32 36.72
N ILE A 197 7.13 -7.41 36.74
CA ILE A 197 7.13 -8.38 35.64
C ILE A 197 5.82 -9.18 35.71
N GLU A 198 4.95 -8.99 34.72
CA GLU A 198 3.68 -9.69 34.60
C GLU A 198 3.59 -10.54 33.32
N PRO A 199 2.83 -11.65 33.31
CA PRO A 199 2.60 -12.43 32.11
C PRO A 199 1.89 -11.62 31.02
N ALA A 200 2.37 -11.71 29.78
CA ALA A 200 1.77 -11.10 28.62
C ALA A 200 1.00 -12.15 27.80
N ALA A 201 -0.31 -11.92 27.59
CA ALA A 201 -1.08 -12.73 26.65
C ALA A 201 -0.63 -12.45 25.20
N PRO A 202 -0.76 -13.42 24.27
CA PRO A 202 -0.23 -13.27 22.94
C PRO A 202 -0.68 -12.01 22.20
N VAL A 203 0.22 -11.35 21.49
CA VAL A 203 0.00 -10.02 20.91
C VAL A 203 -0.27 -10.04 19.40
N ARG A 204 0.19 -11.06 18.67
CA ARG A 204 0.00 -11.13 17.21
C ARG A 204 -1.47 -11.09 16.80
N GLY A 205 -2.32 -11.81 17.53
CA GLY A 205 -3.77 -11.83 17.31
C GLY A 205 -4.48 -10.51 17.63
N CYS A 206 -3.79 -9.53 18.22
CA CYS A 206 -4.32 -8.20 18.47
C CYS A 206 -4.18 -7.29 17.25
N VAL A 207 -3.34 -7.61 16.26
CA VAL A 207 -3.14 -6.74 15.10
C VAL A 207 -4.29 -6.91 14.12
N ALA A 208 -5.03 -5.83 13.86
CA ALA A 208 -6.19 -5.83 12.96
C ALA A 208 -5.80 -5.59 11.50
N LYS A 209 -4.91 -4.63 11.23
CA LYS A 209 -4.46 -4.28 9.88
C LYS A 209 -2.99 -3.85 9.91
N VAL A 210 -2.26 -4.16 8.83
CA VAL A 210 -0.85 -3.76 8.65
C VAL A 210 -0.72 -2.93 7.37
N PHE A 211 -0.20 -1.72 7.50
CA PHE A 211 0.13 -0.84 6.39
C PHE A 211 1.64 -0.62 6.34
N THR A 212 2.27 -0.81 5.18
CA THR A 212 3.71 -0.57 5.01
C THR A 212 3.99 0.47 3.92
N TYR A 213 4.88 1.40 4.21
CA TYR A 213 5.45 2.36 3.26
C TYR A 213 6.84 1.88 2.83
N ALA A 214 7.03 1.63 1.54
CA ALA A 214 8.35 1.37 0.95
C ALA A 214 9.20 0.33 1.70
N THR A 215 8.59 -0.68 2.31
CA THR A 215 9.34 -1.71 3.03
C THR A 215 10.03 -2.63 2.03
N PRO A 216 11.34 -2.90 2.18
CA PRO A 216 12.07 -3.87 1.36
C PRO A 216 11.71 -5.31 1.78
N HIS A 217 10.48 -5.73 1.52
CA HIS A 217 9.93 -7.04 1.88
C HIS A 217 10.72 -8.22 1.32
N ASN A 218 11.42 -8.03 0.21
CA ASN A 218 12.32 -9.03 -0.39
C ASN A 218 13.79 -8.57 -0.38
N GLY A 219 14.16 -7.68 0.54
CA GLY A 219 15.50 -7.12 0.63
C GLY A 219 15.76 -5.97 -0.34
N ILE A 220 17.01 -5.51 -0.36
CA ILE A 220 17.49 -4.49 -1.30
C ILE A 220 18.57 -5.11 -2.22
N GLU A 221 18.89 -4.44 -3.31
CA GLU A 221 19.84 -4.95 -4.31
C GLU A 221 20.85 -3.87 -4.71
N PHE A 222 22.12 -4.26 -4.85
CA PHE A 222 23.17 -3.43 -5.44
C PHE A 222 23.56 -4.03 -6.80
N ALA A 223 23.49 -3.24 -7.87
CA ALA A 223 23.79 -3.69 -9.24
C ALA A 223 22.97 -4.92 -9.69
N GLY A 224 21.75 -5.10 -9.16
CA GLY A 224 20.89 -6.25 -9.47
C GLY A 224 21.24 -7.53 -8.74
N LEU A 225 22.18 -7.48 -7.80
CA LEU A 225 22.55 -8.58 -6.93
C LEU A 225 22.06 -8.31 -5.51
N ASN A 226 21.69 -9.39 -4.80
CA ASN A 226 21.37 -9.32 -3.38
C ASN A 226 22.54 -8.71 -2.59
N VAL A 227 22.26 -7.87 -1.59
CA VAL A 227 23.33 -7.24 -0.79
C VAL A 227 24.18 -8.30 -0.11
N PRO A 228 25.52 -8.20 -0.11
CA PRO A 228 26.36 -9.13 0.63
C PRO A 228 26.10 -9.10 2.15
N GLU A 229 26.17 -10.27 2.80
CA GLU A 229 25.89 -10.44 4.23
C GLU A 229 26.92 -9.75 5.15
N PHE A 230 28.13 -9.42 4.65
CA PHE A 230 29.19 -8.80 5.44
C PHE A 230 29.07 -7.27 5.60
N LEU A 231 28.04 -6.63 5.04
CA LEU A 231 27.89 -5.16 5.03
C LEU A 231 27.17 -4.59 6.27
N GLY A 232 27.65 -4.91 7.47
CA GLY A 232 27.19 -4.29 8.73
C GLY A 232 25.66 -4.25 8.84
N ASP A 233 25.07 -3.09 9.13
CA ASP A 233 23.62 -2.92 9.25
C ASP A 233 22.83 -3.15 7.96
N VAL A 234 23.47 -3.04 6.80
CA VAL A 234 22.84 -3.30 5.50
C VAL A 234 22.56 -4.79 5.29
N SER A 235 23.29 -5.68 5.98
CA SER A 235 23.07 -7.12 5.96
C SER A 235 21.66 -7.53 6.41
N LYS A 236 20.96 -6.69 7.20
CA LYS A 236 19.56 -6.91 7.61
C LYS A 236 18.59 -7.02 6.41
N PHE A 237 19.00 -6.52 5.24
CA PHE A 237 18.26 -6.58 3.98
C PHE A 237 18.75 -7.67 3.02
N ASN A 238 19.76 -8.46 3.40
CA ASN A 238 20.18 -9.64 2.65
C ASN A 238 19.13 -10.76 2.84
N ARG A 239 18.67 -11.36 1.75
CA ARG A 239 17.64 -12.40 1.79
C ARG A 239 17.95 -13.60 2.69
N ASP A 240 19.20 -14.04 2.82
CA ASP A 240 19.58 -15.15 3.71
C ASP A 240 19.49 -14.75 5.18
N THR A 241 19.91 -13.54 5.54
CA THR A 241 19.68 -12.98 6.87
C THR A 241 18.18 -12.80 7.15
N MET A 242 17.42 -12.32 6.16
CA MET A 242 15.96 -12.17 6.27
C MET A 242 15.26 -13.49 6.57
N ARG A 243 15.68 -14.59 5.93
CA ARG A 243 15.10 -15.92 6.18
C ARG A 243 15.16 -16.32 7.65
N GLN A 244 16.23 -15.93 8.35
CA GLN A 244 16.47 -16.32 9.73
C GLN A 244 15.50 -15.61 10.68
N TYR A 245 15.46 -14.27 10.65
CA TYR A 245 14.61 -13.51 11.57
C TYR A 245 13.12 -13.52 11.19
N LEU A 246 12.79 -13.78 9.92
CA LEU A 246 11.40 -13.96 9.47
C LEU A 246 10.87 -15.37 9.66
N ASP A 247 11.74 -16.33 9.98
CA ASP A 247 11.45 -17.77 10.03
C ASP A 247 10.67 -18.24 8.79
N THR A 248 11.20 -17.92 7.60
CA THR A 248 10.50 -18.15 6.33
C THR A 248 11.28 -19.06 5.38
N VAL A 249 10.55 -19.95 4.73
CA VAL A 249 11.06 -20.72 3.58
C VAL A 249 10.84 -19.90 2.32
N PRO A 250 11.89 -19.58 1.53
CA PRO A 250 11.71 -18.83 0.30
C PRO A 250 10.97 -19.60 -0.77
N ILE A 251 10.16 -18.88 -1.54
CA ILE A 251 9.48 -19.40 -2.72
C ILE A 251 10.16 -18.80 -3.94
N GLY A 252 10.80 -19.64 -4.75
CA GLY A 252 11.61 -19.18 -5.90
C GLY A 252 12.74 -18.22 -5.51
N GLY A 253 13.35 -18.43 -4.34
CA GLY A 253 14.41 -17.57 -3.80
C GLY A 253 13.93 -16.25 -3.18
N LYS A 254 12.61 -16.00 -3.13
CA LYS A 254 12.03 -14.78 -2.56
C LYS A 254 11.53 -14.98 -1.13
N VAL A 255 11.72 -13.97 -0.29
CA VAL A 255 11.32 -13.96 1.13
C VAL A 255 10.13 -13.06 1.43
N ASN A 256 9.47 -12.51 0.41
CA ASN A 256 8.30 -11.63 0.54
C ASN A 256 6.95 -12.36 0.43
N TYR A 257 6.93 -13.66 0.71
CA TYR A 257 5.69 -14.42 0.86
C TYR A 257 5.29 -14.42 2.34
N LEU A 258 4.04 -14.09 2.62
CA LEU A 258 3.47 -14.24 3.94
C LEU A 258 3.16 -15.72 4.19
N PRO A 259 3.50 -16.26 5.38
CA PRO A 259 3.25 -17.66 5.70
C PRO A 259 1.75 -17.97 5.82
N PRO A 260 1.33 -19.21 5.54
CA PRO A 260 -0.03 -19.68 5.80
C PRO A 260 -0.45 -19.45 7.26
N GLY A 261 -1.69 -19.04 7.49
CA GLY A 261 -2.23 -18.84 8.83
C GLY A 261 -1.77 -17.57 9.56
N ILE A 262 -1.00 -16.69 8.91
CA ILE A 262 -0.59 -15.40 9.48
C ILE A 262 -1.80 -14.60 10.00
N GLN A 263 -1.61 -13.91 11.13
CA GLN A 263 -2.57 -13.00 11.71
C GLN A 263 -1.99 -11.57 11.75
N PRO A 264 -2.70 -10.55 11.24
CA PRO A 264 -3.99 -10.65 10.55
C PRO A 264 -3.84 -11.33 9.17
N PRO A 265 -4.93 -11.84 8.58
CA PRO A 265 -4.87 -12.54 7.29
C PRO A 265 -4.29 -11.62 6.19
N PRO A 266 -3.68 -12.17 5.12
CA PRO A 266 -3.01 -11.39 4.07
C PRO A 266 -3.89 -10.30 3.43
N THR A 267 -5.21 -10.48 3.42
CA THR A 267 -6.18 -9.47 2.94
C THR A 267 -6.17 -8.17 3.76
N HIS A 268 -5.67 -8.21 4.99
CA HIS A 268 -5.54 -7.09 5.94
C HIS A 268 -4.11 -6.53 5.99
N TRP A 269 -3.33 -6.77 4.95
CA TRP A 269 -2.05 -6.13 4.71
C TRP A 269 -2.14 -5.19 3.50
N PHE A 270 -1.38 -4.09 3.54
CA PHE A 270 -1.26 -3.15 2.44
C PHE A 270 0.19 -2.71 2.23
N THR A 271 0.68 -2.77 1.00
CA THR A 271 2.01 -2.28 0.61
C THR A 271 1.91 -1.04 -0.27
N MET A 272 2.31 0.11 0.27
CA MET A 272 2.45 1.35 -0.47
C MET A 272 3.86 1.45 -1.07
N VAL A 273 3.94 1.46 -2.40
CA VAL A 273 5.19 1.35 -3.15
C VAL A 273 5.56 2.70 -3.77
N GLY A 274 6.81 3.13 -3.59
CA GLY A 274 7.36 4.32 -4.24
C GLY A 274 7.97 3.98 -5.60
N THR A 275 7.90 4.93 -6.53
CA THR A 275 8.39 4.75 -7.92
C THR A 275 9.31 5.88 -8.40
N ASN A 276 9.72 6.81 -7.52
CA ASN A 276 10.57 7.94 -7.89
C ASN A 276 12.00 7.78 -7.38
N ARG A 277 12.88 7.20 -8.20
CA ARG A 277 14.31 7.09 -7.93
C ARG A 277 15.10 8.40 -8.09
N LEU A 278 14.59 9.36 -8.87
CA LEU A 278 15.33 10.57 -9.24
C LEU A 278 15.48 11.54 -8.07
N ASP A 279 14.49 11.57 -7.18
CA ASP A 279 14.45 12.48 -6.03
C ASP A 279 15.03 11.87 -4.74
N TYR A 280 15.68 10.71 -4.85
CA TYR A 280 16.43 10.13 -3.74
C TYR A 280 17.87 10.61 -3.79
N GLU A 281 18.27 11.46 -2.84
CA GLU A 281 19.60 12.11 -2.78
C GLU A 281 20.58 11.45 -1.81
N VAL A 282 20.12 10.48 -1.00
CA VAL A 282 20.96 9.79 -0.01
C VAL A 282 22.17 9.14 -0.70
N ALA A 283 23.36 9.36 -0.12
CA ALA A 283 24.67 8.96 -0.65
C ALA A 283 25.06 9.60 -2.00
N HIS A 284 24.84 10.92 -2.17
CA HIS A 284 25.22 11.71 -3.36
C HIS A 284 24.66 11.16 -4.70
N GLY A 285 23.53 10.47 -4.66
CA GLY A 285 22.91 9.89 -5.84
C GLY A 285 23.60 8.63 -6.37
N ALA A 286 24.58 8.04 -5.67
CA ALA A 286 25.21 6.78 -6.06
C ALA A 286 24.20 5.60 -6.13
N SER A 287 23.12 5.67 -5.36
CA SER A 287 21.98 4.73 -5.40
C SER A 287 21.15 4.82 -6.68
N ARG A 288 21.24 5.93 -7.44
CA ARG A 288 20.47 6.17 -8.68
C ARG A 288 20.99 5.36 -9.87
N THR A 289 22.28 5.02 -9.85
CA THR A 289 23.03 4.55 -11.02
C THR A 289 22.75 3.08 -11.37
N PHE A 290 22.14 2.30 -10.47
CA PHE A 290 22.03 0.84 -10.66
C PHE A 290 20.73 0.22 -10.13
N VAL A 291 19.59 0.59 -10.71
CA VAL A 291 18.34 -0.17 -10.56
C VAL A 291 17.56 -0.18 -11.88
N GLY A 292 17.88 -1.14 -12.75
CA GLY A 292 17.01 -1.50 -13.88
C GLY A 292 15.79 -2.27 -13.35
N ARG A 293 14.59 -1.87 -13.82
CA ARG A 293 13.25 -2.26 -13.32
C ARG A 293 12.84 -1.52 -12.04
N GLY A 294 12.36 -0.26 -12.17
CA GLY A 294 11.59 0.56 -11.21
C GLY A 294 11.94 0.54 -9.72
N SER A 295 12.17 1.72 -9.12
CA SER A 295 12.36 1.84 -7.66
C SER A 295 11.99 3.22 -7.12
N ASP A 296 11.94 3.33 -5.79
CA ASP A 296 11.84 4.61 -5.07
C ASP A 296 13.21 5.26 -4.78
N GLY A 297 14.28 4.75 -5.40
CA GLY A 297 15.66 5.16 -5.18
C GLY A 297 16.44 4.25 -4.22
N LEU A 298 15.77 3.36 -3.50
CA LEU A 298 16.41 2.36 -2.64
C LEU A 298 15.83 0.96 -2.85
N VAL A 299 14.51 0.84 -2.84
CA VAL A 299 13.78 -0.42 -2.89
C VAL A 299 13.16 -0.60 -4.27
N ARG A 300 13.48 -1.73 -4.91
CA ARG A 300 12.85 -2.14 -6.17
C ARG A 300 11.36 -2.41 -5.96
N ILE A 301 10.55 -2.08 -6.96
CA ILE A 301 9.10 -2.35 -6.94
C ILE A 301 8.82 -3.83 -6.62
N ASP A 302 9.54 -4.75 -7.26
CA ASP A 302 9.38 -6.20 -7.05
C ASP A 302 9.76 -6.66 -5.64
N ASN A 303 10.59 -5.88 -4.93
CA ASN A 303 10.99 -6.15 -3.55
C ASN A 303 10.13 -5.41 -2.52
N ALA A 304 9.30 -4.46 -2.95
CA ALA A 304 8.42 -3.66 -2.11
C ALA A 304 6.98 -4.23 -1.96
N THR A 305 6.67 -5.32 -2.67
CA THR A 305 5.36 -5.99 -2.62
C THR A 305 5.41 -7.27 -1.78
N LEU A 306 4.26 -7.67 -1.25
CA LEU A 306 4.06 -8.93 -0.53
C LEU A 306 3.13 -9.86 -1.30
N TRP A 307 3.32 -11.16 -1.12
CA TRP A 307 2.56 -12.21 -1.78
C TRP A 307 2.09 -13.24 -0.75
N TYR A 308 1.09 -14.04 -1.08
CA TYR A 308 0.66 -15.18 -0.28
C TYR A 308 0.11 -16.27 -1.18
N GLN A 309 0.01 -17.49 -0.66
CA GLN A 309 -0.68 -18.60 -1.33
C GLN A 309 -2.00 -18.85 -0.62
N ASP A 310 -3.08 -19.00 -1.37
CA ASP A 310 -4.35 -19.47 -0.79
C ASP A 310 -4.14 -20.85 -0.14
N PRO A 311 -4.89 -21.16 0.94
CA PRO A 311 -4.80 -22.46 1.60
C PRO A 311 -4.98 -23.63 0.60
N PRO A 312 -4.24 -24.75 0.78
CA PRO A 312 -4.45 -25.94 -0.03
C PRO A 312 -5.91 -26.41 0.05
N GLY A 313 -6.64 -26.38 -1.06
CA GLY A 313 -8.06 -26.78 -1.15
C GLY A 313 -9.01 -25.68 -1.64
N GLU A 314 -8.62 -24.40 -1.62
CA GLU A 314 -9.43 -23.33 -2.23
C GLU A 314 -9.06 -23.13 -3.71
N THR A 315 -7.81 -22.75 -3.99
CA THR A 315 -7.33 -22.58 -5.38
C THR A 315 -5.84 -22.89 -5.55
N GLY A 316 -5.04 -22.82 -4.47
CA GLY A 316 -3.58 -22.94 -4.52
C GLY A 316 -2.89 -21.79 -5.28
N ARG A 317 -3.61 -20.69 -5.55
CA ARG A 317 -3.09 -19.56 -6.33
C ARG A 317 -2.13 -18.73 -5.52
N VAL A 318 -1.12 -18.18 -6.21
CA VAL A 318 -0.25 -17.13 -5.69
C VAL A 318 -0.94 -15.79 -5.91
N LEU A 319 -1.22 -15.06 -4.83
CA LEU A 319 -1.92 -13.78 -4.86
C LEU A 319 -1.06 -12.67 -4.25
N PRO A 320 -1.10 -11.45 -4.81
CA PRO A 320 -0.49 -10.29 -4.18
C PRO A 320 -1.32 -9.85 -2.98
N VAL A 321 -0.63 -9.34 -1.96
CA VAL A 321 -1.23 -8.48 -0.94
C VAL A 321 -1.70 -7.18 -1.59
N ALA A 322 -2.67 -6.48 -0.99
CA ALA A 322 -3.14 -5.20 -1.51
C ALA A 322 -1.96 -4.23 -1.70
N CYS A 323 -1.82 -3.64 -2.90
CA CYS A 323 -0.73 -2.73 -3.20
C CYS A 323 -1.13 -1.55 -4.07
N ALA A 324 -0.52 -0.39 -3.81
CA ALA A 324 -0.66 0.80 -4.64
C ALA A 324 0.69 1.49 -4.83
N TYR A 325 0.77 2.30 -5.89
CA TYR A 325 2.02 2.88 -6.38
C TYR A 325 1.91 4.40 -6.39
N ALA A 326 2.92 5.09 -5.88
CA ALA A 326 3.01 6.54 -5.98
C ALA A 326 4.39 6.97 -6.47
N TYR A 327 4.40 8.00 -7.31
CA TYR A 327 5.61 8.65 -7.79
C TYR A 327 6.27 9.47 -6.68
N ARG A 328 6.88 8.77 -5.72
CA ARG A 328 7.51 9.27 -4.50
C ARG A 328 8.79 8.50 -4.23
N SER A 329 9.77 9.20 -3.66
CA SER A 329 11.06 8.62 -3.27
C SER A 329 10.93 7.88 -1.93
N HIS A 330 11.94 7.10 -1.58
CA HIS A 330 11.95 6.35 -0.32
C HIS A 330 11.82 7.26 0.91
N SER A 331 12.52 8.41 0.89
CA SER A 331 12.53 9.45 1.92
C SER A 331 12.84 10.83 1.30
N GLY A 332 13.02 11.86 2.13
CA GLY A 332 13.30 13.25 1.71
C GLY A 332 12.04 14.08 1.45
N ALA A 333 12.21 15.28 0.87
CA ALA A 333 11.11 16.25 0.64
C ALA A 333 10.02 15.74 -0.32
N PHE A 334 10.35 14.76 -1.17
CA PHE A 334 9.44 14.05 -2.07
C PHE A 334 9.15 12.62 -1.62
N GLY A 335 9.48 12.30 -0.36
CA GLY A 335 9.38 10.98 0.24
C GLY A 335 7.94 10.47 0.33
N ILE A 336 7.80 9.16 0.31
CA ILE A 336 6.51 8.49 0.27
C ILE A 336 5.65 8.71 1.53
N VAL A 337 6.26 8.73 2.72
CA VAL A 337 5.55 8.96 3.98
C VAL A 337 4.93 10.36 4.01
N ASN A 338 5.64 11.33 3.44
CA ASN A 338 5.29 12.75 3.50
C ASN A 338 4.42 13.17 2.31
N SER A 339 3.58 12.26 1.81
CA SER A 339 2.82 12.46 0.59
C SER A 339 1.31 12.30 0.79
N MET A 340 0.56 13.14 0.06
CA MET A 340 -0.89 13.08 0.02
C MET A 340 -1.37 11.75 -0.54
N GLU A 341 -0.75 11.26 -1.61
CA GLU A 341 -1.12 10.00 -2.25
C GLU A 341 -1.05 8.84 -1.25
N ALA A 342 0.05 8.75 -0.50
CA ALA A 342 0.25 7.66 0.45
C ALA A 342 -0.65 7.79 1.69
N TYR A 343 -0.84 9.00 2.22
CA TYR A 343 -1.80 9.25 3.31
C TYR A 343 -3.24 8.91 2.92
N GLN A 344 -3.63 9.26 1.69
CA GLN A 344 -4.98 8.97 1.18
C GLN A 344 -5.21 7.47 1.00
N ASN A 345 -4.17 6.68 0.73
CA ASN A 345 -4.24 5.22 0.79
C ASN A 345 -4.32 4.73 2.24
N LEU A 346 -3.46 5.20 3.14
CA LEU A 346 -3.46 4.82 4.56
C LEU A 346 -4.85 4.96 5.19
N ARG A 347 -5.43 6.16 5.14
CA ARG A 347 -6.72 6.40 5.80
C ARG A 347 -7.86 5.56 5.21
N ARG A 348 -7.83 5.25 3.91
CA ARG A 348 -8.88 4.45 3.27
C ARG A 348 -8.67 2.95 3.50
N PHE A 349 -7.43 2.52 3.65
CA PHE A 349 -7.15 1.17 4.10
C PHE A 349 -7.56 0.98 5.57
N LEU A 350 -7.34 1.97 6.44
CA LEU A 350 -7.75 1.84 7.84
C LEU A 350 -9.28 1.97 8.01
N PHE A 351 -9.89 2.98 7.37
CA PHE A 351 -11.27 3.43 7.67
C PHE A 351 -12.20 3.46 6.45
N GLY A 352 -11.76 2.97 5.28
CA GLY A 352 -12.58 2.97 4.07
C GLY A 352 -13.69 1.93 4.10
N ASP A 353 -14.59 2.04 3.14
CA ASP A 353 -15.84 1.26 3.08
C ASP A 353 -15.80 0.20 1.96
N CYS A 354 -14.96 0.40 0.95
CA CYS A 354 -14.88 -0.48 -0.22
C CYS A 354 -13.42 -0.68 -0.64
N ARG A 355 -13.07 -1.92 -0.95
CA ARG A 355 -11.81 -2.32 -1.59
C ARG A 355 -12.10 -2.73 -3.03
N VAL A 356 -11.24 -2.35 -3.96
CA VAL A 356 -11.28 -2.80 -5.35
C VAL A 356 -9.87 -3.25 -5.79
N ASP A 357 -9.75 -4.52 -6.18
CA ASP A 357 -8.54 -5.04 -6.80
C ASP A 357 -8.65 -4.91 -8.33
N LEU A 358 -7.66 -4.29 -8.98
CA LEU A 358 -7.62 -4.02 -10.42
C LEU A 358 -6.65 -4.98 -11.10
N TRP A 359 -7.17 -5.75 -12.05
CA TRP A 359 -6.43 -6.75 -12.80
C TRP A 359 -6.57 -6.52 -14.30
N LEU A 360 -5.52 -6.83 -15.07
CA LEU A 360 -5.62 -6.98 -16.53
C LEU A 360 -5.49 -8.47 -16.87
N ASP A 361 -6.58 -9.05 -17.37
CA ASP A 361 -6.58 -10.39 -17.94
C ASP A 361 -6.22 -10.24 -19.43
N ILE A 362 -5.06 -10.75 -19.85
CA ILE A 362 -4.60 -10.67 -21.25
C ILE A 362 -4.82 -12.04 -21.90
N GLU A 363 -5.70 -12.07 -22.90
CA GLU A 363 -6.12 -13.29 -23.60
C GLU A 363 -5.20 -13.57 -24.78
N SER A 364 -4.92 -12.55 -25.60
CA SER A 364 -4.07 -12.67 -26.77
C SER A 364 -3.41 -11.35 -27.14
N ALA A 365 -2.33 -11.43 -27.92
CA ALA A 365 -1.73 -10.26 -28.56
C ALA A 365 -1.20 -10.65 -29.94
N THR A 366 -1.40 -9.78 -30.92
CA THR A 366 -0.90 -9.96 -32.29
C THR A 366 0.22 -8.97 -32.58
N LEU A 367 1.24 -9.43 -33.29
CA LEU A 367 2.31 -8.58 -33.77
C LEU A 367 1.84 -7.75 -34.98
N PRO A 368 2.50 -6.62 -35.30
CA PRO A 368 2.35 -5.97 -36.59
C PRO A 368 2.64 -6.93 -37.74
N ASP A 369 1.93 -6.80 -38.86
CA ASP A 369 2.02 -7.74 -39.99
C ASP A 369 3.46 -8.03 -40.45
N ASP A 370 4.31 -6.98 -40.55
CA ASP A 370 5.69 -7.14 -41.00
C ASP A 370 6.61 -7.79 -39.97
N VAL A 371 6.34 -7.56 -38.68
CA VAL A 371 7.00 -8.25 -37.56
C VAL A 371 6.54 -9.71 -37.49
N GLN A 372 5.24 -9.96 -37.67
CA GLN A 372 4.64 -11.29 -37.67
C GLN A 372 5.27 -12.17 -38.76
N LYS A 373 5.52 -11.64 -39.95
CA LYS A 373 6.22 -12.35 -41.04
C LYS A 373 7.63 -12.79 -40.65
N GLN A 374 8.35 -12.02 -39.82
CA GLN A 374 9.68 -12.43 -39.34
C GLN A 374 9.59 -13.76 -38.57
N GLU A 375 8.55 -13.92 -37.76
CA GLU A 375 8.32 -15.15 -37.02
C GLU A 375 7.74 -16.26 -37.91
N SER A 376 6.64 -16.00 -38.62
CA SER A 376 5.87 -17.05 -39.29
C SER A 376 6.42 -17.48 -40.65
N VAL A 377 7.11 -16.58 -41.38
CA VAL A 377 7.65 -16.86 -42.72
C VAL A 377 9.17 -17.05 -42.66
N HIS A 378 9.86 -16.21 -41.89
CA HIS A 378 11.32 -16.23 -41.83
C HIS A 378 11.87 -17.06 -40.67
N ASN A 379 11.01 -17.62 -39.81
CA ASN A 379 11.37 -18.45 -38.65
C ASN A 379 12.41 -17.79 -37.72
N ARG A 380 12.29 -16.48 -37.56
CA ARG A 380 13.15 -15.67 -36.69
C ARG A 380 12.48 -15.48 -35.34
N ARG A 381 13.27 -15.35 -34.29
CA ARG A 381 12.72 -15.16 -32.95
C ARG A 381 12.27 -13.71 -32.79
N VAL A 382 11.01 -13.51 -32.40
CA VAL A 382 10.48 -12.19 -32.05
C VAL A 382 10.29 -12.10 -30.53
N ASP A 383 10.86 -11.08 -29.91
CA ASP A 383 10.64 -10.74 -28.51
C ASP A 383 10.02 -9.33 -28.43
N ALA A 384 9.12 -9.12 -27.46
CA ALA A 384 8.47 -7.84 -27.23
C ALA A 384 7.94 -7.77 -25.79
N VAL A 385 7.90 -6.57 -25.20
CA VAL A 385 7.42 -6.34 -23.82
C VAL A 385 6.31 -5.31 -23.81
N TYR A 386 5.08 -5.75 -23.57
CA TYR A 386 3.93 -4.87 -23.40
C TYR A 386 4.02 -4.17 -22.05
N GLN A 387 4.18 -2.84 -22.08
CA GLN A 387 4.15 -1.98 -20.90
C GLN A 387 2.71 -1.50 -20.66
N ILE A 388 2.20 -1.79 -19.48
CA ILE A 388 0.84 -1.49 -19.04
C ILE A 388 0.91 -0.37 -18.01
N GLU A 389 0.36 0.79 -18.37
CA GLU A 389 0.25 1.97 -17.53
C GLU A 389 -1.12 2.02 -16.84
N LEU A 390 -1.14 2.48 -15.59
CA LEU A 390 -2.35 2.65 -14.79
C LEU A 390 -2.30 3.96 -14.02
N VAL A 391 -3.38 4.73 -14.02
CA VAL A 391 -3.64 5.75 -13.02
C VAL A 391 -5.06 5.58 -12.47
N ALA A 392 -5.18 5.30 -11.17
CA ALA A 392 -6.47 5.21 -10.48
C ALA A 392 -6.67 6.44 -9.59
N SER A 393 -7.68 7.25 -9.88
CA SER A 393 -7.91 8.54 -9.21
C SER A 393 -9.34 8.68 -8.71
N PRO A 394 -9.56 9.06 -7.43
CA PRO A 394 -10.90 9.29 -6.93
C PRO A 394 -11.49 10.58 -7.50
N ARG A 395 -12.82 10.62 -7.64
CA ARG A 395 -13.54 11.76 -8.22
C ARG A 395 -13.19 13.09 -7.52
N GLY A 396 -12.83 14.09 -8.33
CA GLY A 396 -12.65 15.48 -7.90
C GLY A 396 -11.41 15.73 -7.04
N LYS A 397 -10.40 14.86 -7.11
CA LYS A 397 -9.12 15.03 -6.40
C LYS A 397 -7.97 15.23 -7.39
N PRO A 398 -6.99 16.12 -7.10
CA PRO A 398 -5.86 16.42 -8.01
C PRO A 398 -4.69 15.44 -7.86
N TRP A 399 -4.93 14.27 -7.27
CA TRP A 399 -3.94 13.25 -6.95
C TRP A 399 -4.54 11.87 -7.21
N ALA A 400 -3.68 10.86 -7.39
CA ALA A 400 -4.08 9.48 -7.65
C ALA A 400 -3.95 8.62 -6.38
N LEU A 401 -4.81 7.61 -6.26
CA LEU A 401 -4.63 6.53 -5.28
C LEU A 401 -3.52 5.58 -5.72
N SER A 402 -3.36 5.39 -7.03
CA SER A 402 -2.28 4.58 -7.59
C SER A 402 -1.87 5.08 -8.96
N ARG A 403 -0.58 5.03 -9.25
CA ARG A 403 0.01 5.47 -10.52
C ARG A 403 1.22 4.62 -10.89
N ARG A 404 1.21 4.08 -12.10
CA ARG A 404 2.27 3.32 -12.75
C ARG A 404 2.42 3.80 -14.18
N LYS A 405 3.61 4.27 -14.55
CA LYS A 405 3.91 4.79 -15.88
C LYS A 405 5.27 4.36 -16.38
N ALA A 406 5.42 4.26 -17.70
CA ALA A 406 6.67 3.93 -18.35
C ALA A 406 7.76 4.96 -18.02
N GLU A 407 7.42 6.26 -18.00
CA GLU A 407 8.39 7.33 -17.73
C GLU A 407 8.89 7.35 -16.27
N GLU A 408 8.26 6.56 -15.40
CA GLU A 408 8.61 6.40 -13.99
C GLU A 408 9.29 5.04 -13.73
N ASP A 409 9.67 4.32 -14.79
CA ASP A 409 10.19 2.95 -14.75
C ASP A 409 9.28 1.99 -13.96
N SER A 410 7.98 2.29 -13.85
CA SER A 410 7.02 1.55 -13.00
C SER A 410 5.83 0.86 -13.71
N PRO A 411 5.77 0.74 -15.05
CA PRO A 411 4.63 0.07 -15.68
C PRO A 411 4.56 -1.40 -15.22
N ALA A 412 3.39 -2.00 -15.30
CA ALA A 412 3.34 -3.47 -15.28
C ALA A 412 3.81 -3.97 -16.64
N CYS A 413 4.40 -5.16 -16.70
CA CYS A 413 4.96 -5.69 -17.94
C CYS A 413 4.44 -7.11 -18.21
N ARG A 414 4.24 -7.42 -19.48
CA ARG A 414 4.04 -8.79 -19.98
C ARG A 414 4.78 -8.98 -21.29
N THR A 415 5.48 -10.09 -21.45
CA THR A 415 6.19 -10.37 -22.71
C THR A 415 5.27 -11.03 -23.73
N TYR A 416 5.53 -10.81 -25.02
CA TYR A 416 4.83 -11.49 -26.10
C TYR A 416 4.93 -13.03 -25.97
N GLN A 417 6.09 -13.54 -25.56
CA GLN A 417 6.30 -14.98 -25.38
C GLN A 417 5.46 -15.55 -24.24
N GLU A 418 5.30 -14.83 -23.12
CA GLU A 418 4.39 -15.23 -22.04
C GLU A 418 2.94 -15.27 -22.52
N ILE A 419 2.48 -14.24 -23.25
CA ILE A 419 1.12 -14.18 -23.78
C ILE A 419 0.88 -15.33 -24.77
N ARG A 420 1.78 -15.53 -25.74
CA ARG A 420 1.67 -16.56 -26.77
C ARG A 420 1.64 -17.98 -26.21
N SER A 421 2.34 -18.20 -25.09
CA SER A 421 2.37 -19.52 -24.45
C SER A 421 1.03 -19.96 -23.82
N GLY A 422 0.06 -19.05 -23.70
CA GLY A 422 -1.21 -19.30 -23.02
C GLY A 422 -1.09 -19.43 -21.49
N MET A 423 0.10 -19.29 -20.92
CA MET A 423 0.37 -19.34 -19.47
C MET A 423 0.28 -17.96 -18.80
N SER A 424 -0.52 -17.06 -19.37
CA SER A 424 -0.61 -15.67 -18.95
C SER A 424 -1.53 -15.53 -17.73
N GLU A 425 -0.96 -15.66 -16.53
CA GLU A 425 -1.65 -15.29 -15.28
C GLU A 425 -2.14 -13.83 -15.37
N PRO A 426 -3.26 -13.46 -14.74
CA PRO A 426 -3.68 -12.06 -14.67
C PRO A 426 -2.57 -11.11 -14.19
N VAL A 427 -2.51 -9.89 -14.74
CA VAL A 427 -1.62 -8.83 -14.27
C VAL A 427 -2.31 -8.09 -13.13
N HIS A 428 -1.79 -8.14 -11.91
CA HIS A 428 -2.25 -7.23 -10.86
C HIS A 428 -1.73 -5.82 -11.14
N LEU A 429 -2.63 -4.85 -11.28
CA LEU A 429 -2.29 -3.47 -11.60
C LEU A 429 -2.17 -2.64 -10.31
N SER A 430 -3.17 -2.75 -9.43
CA SER A 430 -3.22 -2.08 -8.13
C SER A 430 -4.44 -2.53 -7.30
N THR A 431 -4.44 -2.26 -6.00
CA THR A 431 -5.64 -2.26 -5.16
C THR A 431 -5.95 -0.83 -4.73
N VAL A 432 -7.21 -0.42 -4.83
CA VAL A 432 -7.68 0.88 -4.36
C VAL A 432 -8.73 0.70 -3.26
N PHE A 433 -8.69 1.59 -2.27
CA PHE A 433 -9.73 1.67 -1.25
C PHE A 433 -10.51 2.96 -1.47
N LEU A 434 -11.81 2.92 -1.25
CA LEU A 434 -12.73 4.05 -1.38
C LEU A 434 -13.41 4.30 -0.03
N MET A 435 -13.78 5.55 0.22
CA MET A 435 -14.31 5.95 1.53
C MET A 435 -15.43 6.97 1.37
N ASN A 436 -16.59 6.68 1.98
CA ASN A 436 -17.83 7.45 1.93
C ASN A 436 -17.62 8.87 2.46
N THR A 437 -16.94 9.00 3.59
CA THR A 437 -16.63 10.29 4.21
C THR A 437 -15.67 11.15 3.36
N ALA A 438 -14.95 10.57 2.40
CA ALA A 438 -14.04 11.31 1.50
C ALA A 438 -14.68 11.82 0.20
N ARG A 439 -15.98 11.63 -0.02
CA ARG A 439 -16.69 12.19 -1.18
C ARG A 439 -16.56 13.71 -1.22
N VAL A 440 -16.41 14.25 -2.44
CA VAL A 440 -16.38 15.71 -2.64
C VAL A 440 -17.76 16.32 -2.39
N ASN A 441 -18.81 15.71 -2.93
CA ASN A 441 -20.20 16.06 -2.65
C ASN A 441 -20.83 14.92 -1.85
N GLN A 442 -21.12 15.16 -0.57
CA GLN A 442 -21.70 14.14 0.33
C GLN A 442 -23.14 13.76 -0.04
N ASN A 443 -23.84 14.61 -0.79
CA ASN A 443 -25.21 14.32 -1.22
C ASN A 443 -25.26 13.41 -2.44
N ARG A 444 -24.19 13.36 -3.25
CA ARG A 444 -24.14 12.50 -4.44
C ARG A 444 -23.91 11.04 -4.01
N PRO A 445 -24.85 10.13 -4.29
CA PRO A 445 -24.70 8.72 -3.93
C PRO A 445 -23.56 8.06 -4.71
N GLY A 446 -23.02 7.00 -4.11
CA GLY A 446 -21.98 6.17 -4.71
C GLY A 446 -20.55 6.68 -4.52
N LEU A 447 -19.60 5.76 -4.60
CA LEU A 447 -18.16 5.99 -4.58
C LEU A 447 -17.63 5.91 -6.00
N SER A 448 -16.97 6.95 -6.47
CA SER A 448 -16.50 7.01 -7.86
C SER A 448 -15.02 7.33 -7.98
N TYR A 449 -14.41 6.68 -8.97
CA TYR A 449 -13.03 6.84 -9.35
C TYR A 449 -12.89 6.64 -10.86
N ALA A 450 -11.78 7.13 -11.41
CA ALA A 450 -11.39 6.91 -12.79
C ALA A 450 -10.20 5.96 -12.82
N VAL A 451 -10.15 5.08 -13.82
CA VAL A 451 -9.00 4.24 -14.18
C VAL A 451 -8.53 4.64 -15.56
N THR A 452 -7.44 5.39 -15.65
CA THR A 452 -6.73 5.61 -16.91
C THR A 452 -5.81 4.42 -17.15
N LEU A 453 -6.11 3.64 -18.20
CA LEU A 453 -5.36 2.46 -18.61
C LEU A 453 -4.66 2.75 -19.93
N GLY A 454 -3.39 2.37 -20.03
CA GLY A 454 -2.62 2.43 -21.27
C GLY A 454 -1.86 1.13 -21.51
N VAL A 455 -1.82 0.67 -22.76
CA VAL A 455 -0.94 -0.40 -23.22
C VAL A 455 -0.06 0.19 -24.31
N LYS A 456 1.23 0.37 -24.02
CA LYS A 456 2.21 0.92 -24.98
C LYS A 456 2.40 -0.08 -26.13
N ALA A 457 2.64 0.42 -27.33
CA ALA A 457 3.23 -0.39 -28.39
C ALA A 457 4.64 -0.81 -27.95
N PRO A 458 4.97 -2.10 -27.94
CA PRO A 458 6.26 -2.55 -27.47
C PRO A 458 7.36 -2.25 -28.50
N ASP A 459 8.60 -2.14 -28.02
CA ASP A 459 9.77 -2.27 -28.87
C ASP A 459 9.87 -3.73 -29.32
N TYR A 460 9.66 -3.98 -30.62
CA TYR A 460 9.80 -5.32 -31.18
C TYR A 460 11.27 -5.61 -31.44
N GLU A 461 11.74 -6.78 -31.01
CA GLU A 461 13.08 -7.29 -31.28
C GLU A 461 13.00 -8.54 -32.15
N VAL A 462 13.80 -8.59 -33.22
CA VAL A 462 13.93 -9.77 -34.09
C VAL A 462 15.36 -10.29 -33.98
N ASP A 463 15.53 -11.51 -33.49
CA ASP A 463 16.81 -12.11 -33.12
C ASP A 463 17.64 -11.19 -32.20
N ARG A 464 16.97 -10.57 -31.22
CA ARG A 464 17.54 -9.60 -30.26
C ARG A 464 18.02 -8.28 -30.87
N ALA A 465 17.67 -8.01 -32.12
CA ALA A 465 17.92 -6.73 -32.77
C ALA A 465 16.62 -5.93 -32.85
N PHE A 466 16.67 -4.69 -32.39
CA PHE A 466 15.54 -3.76 -32.45
C PHE A 466 15.00 -3.60 -33.88
N TRP A 467 13.70 -3.81 -34.04
CA TRP A 467 12.98 -3.67 -35.31
C TRP A 467 12.59 -2.20 -35.52
N LYS A 468 13.35 -1.51 -36.38
CA LYS A 468 13.17 -0.08 -36.64
C LYS A 468 12.03 0.23 -37.61
N ASP A 469 11.67 -0.72 -38.46
CA ASP A 469 10.77 -0.47 -39.60
C ASP A 469 9.31 -0.45 -39.13
N GLY A 470 8.65 0.71 -39.21
CA GLY A 470 7.30 0.89 -38.66
C GLY A 470 7.23 1.12 -37.14
N HIS A 471 8.36 1.31 -36.46
CA HIS A 471 8.38 1.75 -35.06
C HIS A 471 8.07 3.23 -34.92
N TYR A 472 7.20 3.57 -33.97
CA TYR A 472 6.90 4.95 -33.58
C TYR A 472 6.98 5.07 -32.06
N GLU A 473 7.93 5.88 -31.59
CA GLU A 473 8.16 6.06 -30.16
C GLU A 473 6.97 6.70 -29.44
N GLY A 474 6.62 6.17 -28.27
CA GLY A 474 5.55 6.71 -27.42
C GLY A 474 4.12 6.33 -27.83
N VAL A 475 3.91 5.55 -28.90
CA VAL A 475 2.59 5.10 -29.33
C VAL A 475 1.99 4.08 -28.35
N SER A 476 0.67 4.11 -28.18
CA SER A 476 -0.08 3.14 -27.38
C SER A 476 -1.01 2.33 -28.28
N ILE A 477 -1.08 1.02 -28.07
CA ILE A 477 -2.06 0.12 -28.70
C ILE A 477 -3.44 0.41 -28.11
N PHE A 478 -3.50 0.71 -26.81
CA PHE A 478 -4.72 1.12 -26.13
C PHE A 478 -4.43 2.27 -25.16
N ARG A 479 -5.31 3.26 -25.10
CA ARG A 479 -5.27 4.28 -24.05
C ARG A 479 -6.65 4.91 -23.87
N ASP A 480 -7.27 4.71 -22.71
CA ASP A 480 -8.52 5.38 -22.36
C ASP A 480 -8.66 5.50 -20.83
N SER A 481 -9.68 6.21 -20.37
CA SER A 481 -10.10 6.29 -18.98
C SER A 481 -11.48 5.70 -18.80
N LEU A 482 -11.58 4.72 -17.90
CA LEU A 482 -12.84 4.16 -17.43
C LEU A 482 -13.33 4.98 -16.24
N ILE A 483 -14.54 5.53 -16.30
CA ILE A 483 -15.21 6.07 -15.12
C ILE A 483 -15.99 4.95 -14.46
N VAL A 484 -15.81 4.79 -13.15
CA VAL A 484 -16.51 3.77 -12.36
C VAL A 484 -17.23 4.45 -11.20
N THR A 485 -18.47 4.05 -10.93
CA THR A 485 -19.20 4.40 -9.71
C THR A 485 -19.78 3.15 -9.08
N ILE A 486 -19.47 2.92 -7.81
CA ILE A 486 -19.93 1.80 -7.00
C ILE A 486 -20.97 2.33 -6.01
N TYR A 487 -22.15 1.71 -6.01
CA TYR A 487 -23.24 1.99 -5.09
C TYR A 487 -23.43 0.76 -4.19
N ASP A 488 -23.18 0.94 -2.90
CA ASP A 488 -23.69 0.01 -1.89
C ASP A 488 -25.24 0.06 -1.86
N PRO A 489 -25.95 -0.88 -1.20
CA PRO A 489 -27.41 -0.93 -1.23
C PRO A 489 -28.08 0.36 -0.73
N VAL A 490 -27.47 1.03 0.26
CA VAL A 490 -27.98 2.30 0.80
C VAL A 490 -27.84 3.42 -0.24
N ALA A 491 -26.66 3.53 -0.86
CA ALA A 491 -26.38 4.48 -1.91
C ALA A 491 -27.19 4.19 -3.18
N HIS A 492 -27.41 2.91 -3.50
CA HIS A 492 -28.21 2.47 -4.63
C HIS A 492 -29.67 2.84 -4.40
N ALA A 493 -30.26 2.51 -3.25
CA ALA A 493 -31.62 2.90 -2.90
C ALA A 493 -31.84 4.41 -2.99
N LYS A 494 -30.86 5.20 -2.52
CA LYS A 494 -30.88 6.67 -2.66
C LYS A 494 -30.82 7.12 -4.11
N PHE A 495 -30.03 6.44 -4.95
CA PHE A 495 -29.89 6.76 -6.36
C PHE A 495 -31.18 6.51 -7.15
N ILE A 496 -31.83 5.37 -6.95
CA ILE A 496 -33.08 4.99 -7.65
C ILE A 496 -34.37 5.46 -6.95
N GLN A 497 -34.26 6.08 -5.76
CA GLN A 497 -35.37 6.54 -4.92
C GLN A 497 -36.39 5.44 -4.57
N GLN A 498 -35.92 4.19 -4.45
CA GLN A 498 -36.71 3.03 -4.06
C GLN A 498 -35.85 2.07 -3.22
N PRO A 499 -36.43 1.30 -2.28
CA PRO A 499 -35.67 0.30 -1.53
C PRO A 499 -35.04 -0.74 -2.47
N THR A 500 -33.79 -1.09 -2.17
CA THR A 500 -33.08 -2.19 -2.83
C THR A 500 -32.04 -2.73 -1.85
N ASP A 501 -31.75 -4.01 -1.98
CA ASP A 501 -30.66 -4.70 -1.31
C ASP A 501 -29.47 -4.93 -2.27
N GLU A 502 -29.60 -4.57 -3.55
CA GLU A 502 -28.59 -4.80 -4.56
C GLU A 502 -27.44 -3.78 -4.50
N TRP A 503 -26.22 -4.26 -4.74
CA TRP A 503 -25.12 -3.43 -5.18
C TRP A 503 -25.27 -3.09 -6.66
N LEU A 504 -24.87 -1.88 -7.03
CA LEU A 504 -24.81 -1.44 -8.43
C LEU A 504 -23.41 -0.91 -8.74
N VAL A 505 -22.80 -1.39 -9.82
CA VAL A 505 -21.61 -0.79 -10.41
C VAL A 505 -21.99 -0.22 -11.77
N ARG A 506 -21.78 1.09 -11.96
CA ARG A 506 -21.91 1.75 -13.25
C ARG A 506 -20.54 2.11 -13.80
N TYR A 507 -20.31 1.89 -15.09
CA TYR A 507 -19.06 2.25 -15.73
C TYR A 507 -19.21 2.62 -17.20
N HIS A 508 -18.28 3.43 -17.71
CA HIS A 508 -18.16 3.74 -19.13
C HIS A 508 -16.74 4.18 -19.49
N TRP A 509 -16.31 3.84 -20.71
CA TRP A 509 -15.07 4.32 -21.32
C TRP A 509 -15.29 5.74 -21.87
N LEU A 510 -14.38 6.68 -21.57
CA LEU A 510 -14.56 8.09 -21.95
C LEU A 510 -14.35 8.35 -23.44
N GLN A 511 -13.43 7.64 -24.09
CA GLN A 511 -13.12 7.89 -25.50
C GLN A 511 -13.90 7.02 -26.47
N ARG A 512 -14.47 5.91 -26.01
CA ARG A 512 -15.34 5.09 -26.84
C ARG A 512 -16.57 5.92 -27.22
N GLU A 513 -16.82 6.09 -28.52
CA GLU A 513 -18.07 6.68 -28.99
C GLU A 513 -19.21 5.72 -28.62
N GLY A 514 -19.82 5.98 -27.48
CA GLY A 514 -21.01 5.28 -27.02
C GLY A 514 -22.27 5.99 -27.50
N GLU A 515 -23.39 5.28 -27.46
CA GLU A 515 -24.69 5.93 -27.50
C GLU A 515 -24.79 6.89 -26.31
N VAL A 516 -25.27 8.09 -26.57
CA VAL A 516 -25.62 9.05 -25.53
C VAL A 516 -27.11 8.97 -25.25
N ASP A 517 -27.51 9.19 -24.01
CA ASP A 517 -28.91 9.32 -23.65
C ASP A 517 -29.52 10.59 -24.30
N PRO A 518 -30.85 10.79 -24.23
CA PRO A 518 -31.50 11.98 -24.81
C PRO A 518 -30.99 13.33 -24.24
N ASN A 519 -30.25 13.32 -23.14
CA ASN A 519 -29.65 14.50 -22.53
C ASN A 519 -28.19 14.70 -22.96
N GLY A 520 -27.64 13.81 -23.79
CA GLY A 520 -26.25 13.85 -24.25
C GLY A 520 -25.26 13.22 -23.27
N GLU A 521 -25.72 12.51 -22.24
CA GLU A 521 -24.85 11.82 -21.28
C GLU A 521 -24.47 10.43 -21.80
N PRO A 522 -23.23 9.95 -21.60
CA PRO A 522 -22.84 8.60 -22.00
C PRO A 522 -23.77 7.56 -21.38
N ILE A 523 -24.29 6.63 -22.19
CA ILE A 523 -24.99 5.46 -21.66
C ILE A 523 -23.97 4.59 -20.91
N GLU A 524 -24.11 4.53 -19.58
CA GLU A 524 -23.24 3.74 -18.72
C GLU A 524 -23.69 2.28 -18.69
N GLU A 525 -22.74 1.35 -18.77
CA GLU A 525 -22.99 -0.07 -18.50
C GLU A 525 -23.27 -0.27 -17.00
N GLU A 526 -24.21 -1.15 -16.68
CA GLU A 526 -24.61 -1.46 -15.30
C GLU A 526 -24.37 -2.94 -14.98
N CYS A 527 -23.79 -3.20 -13.82
CA CYS A 527 -23.73 -4.54 -13.23
C CYS A 527 -24.40 -4.51 -11.85
N ARG A 528 -25.37 -5.40 -11.62
CA ARG A 528 -26.11 -5.51 -10.36
C ARG A 528 -25.79 -6.82 -9.65
N PHE A 529 -25.67 -6.76 -8.32
CA PHE A 529 -25.29 -7.91 -7.51
C PHE A 529 -26.14 -7.97 -6.24
N SER A 530 -26.65 -9.15 -5.90
CA SER A 530 -27.48 -9.36 -4.71
C SER A 530 -26.64 -9.47 -3.43
N PRO A 531 -27.19 -9.18 -2.23
CA PRO A 531 -26.47 -9.32 -0.96
C PRO A 531 -25.89 -10.71 -0.71
N ALA A 532 -26.56 -11.77 -1.18
CA ALA A 532 -26.10 -13.16 -1.05
C ALA A 532 -24.74 -13.41 -1.73
N SER A 533 -24.30 -12.51 -2.62
CA SER A 533 -22.98 -12.57 -3.26
C SER A 533 -21.82 -11.97 -2.44
N LEU A 534 -22.10 -11.31 -1.30
CA LEU A 534 -21.10 -10.53 -0.54
C LEU A 534 -20.13 -11.34 0.32
N GLU A 535 -20.30 -12.66 0.41
CA GLU A 535 -19.25 -13.54 0.96
C GLU A 535 -18.02 -13.58 0.04
N LYS A 536 -18.18 -13.19 -1.23
CA LYS A 536 -17.11 -13.15 -2.23
C LYS A 536 -17.00 -11.75 -2.87
N PRO A 537 -15.83 -11.40 -3.44
CA PRO A 537 -15.70 -10.18 -4.21
C PRO A 537 -16.64 -10.16 -5.41
N VAL A 538 -17.28 -9.02 -5.64
CA VAL A 538 -18.04 -8.71 -6.84
C VAL A 538 -17.06 -8.50 -7.99
N THR A 539 -17.17 -9.29 -9.05
CA THR A 539 -16.30 -9.17 -10.23
C THR A 539 -17.03 -8.45 -11.36
N VAL A 540 -16.44 -7.34 -11.83
CA VAL A 540 -16.84 -6.64 -13.04
C VAL A 540 -15.73 -6.81 -14.07
N LYS A 541 -16.09 -7.32 -15.26
CA LYS A 541 -15.17 -7.53 -16.38
C LYS A 541 -15.48 -6.50 -17.46
N VAL A 542 -14.50 -5.67 -17.78
CA VAL A 542 -14.63 -4.58 -18.75
C VAL A 542 -13.67 -4.85 -19.90
N PRO A 543 -14.15 -5.41 -21.03
CA PRO A 543 -13.30 -5.64 -22.20
C PRO A 543 -12.70 -4.34 -22.73
N LEU A 544 -11.45 -4.41 -23.19
CA LEU A 544 -10.87 -3.33 -23.98
C LEU A 544 -11.48 -3.36 -25.37
N TYR A 545 -11.97 -2.22 -25.84
CA TYR A 545 -12.49 -2.10 -27.20
C TYR A 545 -11.34 -2.15 -28.23
N GLN A 546 -11.63 -2.70 -29.41
CA GLN A 546 -10.61 -2.94 -30.45
C GLN A 546 -10.68 -1.98 -31.66
N ASP A 547 -11.71 -1.14 -31.75
CA ASP A 547 -11.96 -0.22 -32.88
C ASP A 547 -10.77 0.73 -33.15
N ARG A 548 -10.00 1.06 -32.12
CA ARG A 548 -8.79 1.89 -32.22
C ARG A 548 -7.48 1.10 -32.33
N MET A 549 -7.53 -0.23 -32.40
CA MET A 549 -6.36 -1.09 -32.54
C MET A 549 -6.11 -1.48 -34.01
N SER A 550 -4.93 -1.16 -34.52
CA SER A 550 -4.59 -1.37 -35.93
C SER A 550 -3.69 -2.59 -36.16
N ALA A 551 -3.79 -3.21 -37.34
CA ALA A 551 -2.85 -4.27 -37.74
C ALA A 551 -1.40 -3.73 -37.86
N SER A 552 -1.22 -2.43 -38.13
CA SER A 552 0.10 -1.80 -38.20
C SER A 552 0.82 -1.66 -36.86
N THR A 553 0.11 -1.61 -35.74
CA THR A 553 0.69 -1.47 -34.39
C THR A 553 0.68 -2.79 -33.60
N GLY A 554 0.05 -3.83 -34.14
CA GLY A 554 -0.39 -4.98 -33.38
C GLY A 554 -1.67 -4.71 -32.59
N ARG A 555 -2.27 -5.78 -32.06
CA ARG A 555 -3.50 -5.74 -31.27
C ARG A 555 -3.30 -6.46 -29.94
N ILE A 556 -4.08 -6.07 -28.94
CA ILE A 556 -4.13 -6.78 -27.65
C ILE A 556 -5.59 -7.06 -27.29
N GLU A 557 -5.90 -8.31 -27.01
CA GLU A 557 -7.19 -8.72 -26.47
C GLU A 557 -7.04 -8.88 -24.97
N ALA A 558 -7.69 -7.99 -24.24
CA ALA A 558 -7.59 -7.97 -22.79
C ALA A 558 -8.88 -7.45 -22.15
N THR A 559 -9.06 -7.84 -20.89
CA THR A 559 -10.20 -7.46 -20.06
C THR A 559 -9.67 -6.81 -18.77
N LEU A 560 -10.11 -5.59 -18.47
CA LEU A 560 -9.91 -4.99 -17.16
C LEU A 560 -10.90 -5.65 -16.20
N ARG A 561 -10.39 -6.43 -15.25
CA ARG A 561 -11.17 -7.09 -14.21
C ARG A 561 -11.06 -6.32 -12.91
N MET A 562 -12.20 -5.88 -12.39
CA MET A 562 -12.32 -5.19 -11.10
C MET A 562 -12.99 -6.12 -10.10
N GLU A 563 -12.33 -6.40 -8.98
CA GLU A 563 -12.87 -7.20 -7.90
C GLU A 563 -13.18 -6.31 -6.69
N ALA A 564 -14.44 -5.89 -6.58
CA ALA A 564 -14.92 -5.01 -5.52
C ALA A 564 -15.44 -5.81 -4.33
N ARG A 565 -15.17 -5.35 -3.11
CA ARG A 565 -15.72 -5.95 -1.88
C ARG A 565 -15.90 -4.90 -0.79
N VAL A 566 -16.83 -5.15 0.12
CA VAL A 566 -16.99 -4.35 1.34
C VAL A 566 -15.69 -4.41 2.15
N TRP A 567 -15.33 -3.29 2.75
CA TRP A 567 -14.14 -3.15 3.58
C TRP A 567 -14.52 -2.66 4.97
N ALA A 568 -13.99 -3.31 6.00
CA ALA A 568 -14.20 -2.97 7.41
C ALA A 568 -12.90 -3.18 8.20
#